data_AF-A0A921ZT66-F1
#
_entry.id   AF-A0A921ZT66-F1
#
_cell.length_a   1.000
_cell.length_b   1.000
_cell.length_c   1.000
_cell.angle_alpha   90.00
_cell.angle_beta   90.00
_cell.angle_gamma   90.00
#
_symmetry.space_group_name_H-M   'P 1'
#
loop_
_entity.id
_entity.type
_entity.pdbx_description
1 polymer ?
#
loop_
_entity_poly.entity_id
_entity_poly.type
_entity_poly.pdbx_seq_one_letter_code
_entity_poly.pdbx_strand_id
1 'polypeptide(L)'
;IIAEAETADVRYTLCNCLPACNTVEYDAEILKTNFNIKHYLMSKKDKKLDSFWKNYSFSRLEMYFKSPRFVSMRRSELFGLTDFIANCGGLLGLFLGFSFLSLVEIIYFLTL
;
A
#
# COMPACT_ATOMS: atom_id res chain seq x y z
N ILE A 1 16.50 -10.29 -20.35
CA ILE A 1 16.27 -8.82 -20.50
C ILE A 1 15.38 -8.50 -21.69
N ILE A 2 15.50 -9.15 -22.86
CA ILE A 2 14.63 -8.85 -24.02
C ILE A 2 13.29 -9.64 -23.99
N ALA A 3 13.21 -10.75 -23.23
CA ALA A 3 12.00 -11.59 -23.18
C ALA A 3 10.88 -11.12 -22.21
N GLU A 4 11.16 -10.16 -21.32
CA GLU A 4 10.18 -9.65 -20.34
C GLU A 4 9.40 -8.42 -20.84
N ALA A 5 9.85 -7.76 -21.90
CA ALA A 5 9.19 -6.54 -22.39
C ALA A 5 8.00 -6.84 -23.33
N GLU A 6 8.07 -7.88 -24.17
CA GLU A 6 7.01 -8.20 -25.15
C GLU A 6 5.82 -8.99 -24.57
N THR A 7 5.96 -9.64 -23.42
CA THR A 7 4.87 -10.43 -22.81
C THR A 7 3.97 -9.61 -21.88
N ALA A 8 4.34 -8.37 -21.56
CA ALA A 8 3.52 -7.47 -20.74
C ALA A 8 2.34 -6.86 -21.52
N ASP A 9 2.54 -6.54 -22.81
CA ASP A 9 1.56 -5.83 -23.64
C ASP A 9 0.40 -6.73 -24.10
N VAL A 10 0.69 -7.97 -24.51
CA VAL A 10 -0.34 -8.97 -24.90
C VAL A 10 -1.22 -9.41 -23.71
N ARG A 11 -0.70 -9.32 -22.48
CA ARG A 11 -1.43 -9.69 -21.25
C ARG A 11 -2.37 -8.58 -20.75
N TYR A 12 -2.10 -7.33 -21.14
CA TYR A 12 -2.90 -6.16 -20.73
C TYR A 12 -4.27 -6.12 -21.42
N THR A 13 -4.38 -6.59 -22.66
CA THR A 13 -5.65 -6.65 -23.39
C THR A 13 -6.57 -7.79 -22.94
N LEU A 14 -6.04 -8.85 -22.32
CA LEU A 14 -6.84 -9.97 -21.79
C LEU A 14 -7.32 -9.74 -20.34
N CYS A 15 -6.61 -8.90 -19.57
CA CYS A 15 -6.93 -8.63 -18.16
C CYS A 15 -6.80 -7.13 -17.82
N ASN A 16 -7.93 -6.42 -17.84
CA ASN A 16 -8.08 -5.06 -17.31
C ASN A 16 -8.13 -5.07 -15.77
N CYS A 17 -7.03 -5.46 -15.13
CA CYS A 17 -6.97 -5.49 -13.66
C CYS A 17 -6.86 -4.06 -13.11
N LEU A 18 -7.95 -3.60 -12.49
CA LEU A 18 -7.95 -2.38 -11.68
C LEU A 18 -7.01 -2.54 -10.47
N PRO A 19 -6.33 -1.47 -10.03
CA PRO A 19 -5.48 -1.53 -8.85
C PRO A 19 -6.32 -1.84 -7.61
N ALA A 20 -5.75 -2.60 -6.67
CA ALA A 20 -6.38 -2.86 -5.40
C ALA A 20 -6.51 -1.58 -4.57
N CYS A 21 -7.62 -1.43 -3.85
CA CYS A 21 -7.87 -0.27 -2.99
C CYS A 21 -6.96 -0.27 -1.74
N ASN A 22 -6.63 -1.47 -1.24
CA ASN A 22 -5.75 -1.67 -0.10
C ASN A 22 -4.59 -2.56 -0.53
N THR A 23 -3.36 -2.06 -0.40
CA THR A 23 -2.13 -2.81 -0.65
C THR A 23 -1.19 -2.67 0.53
N VAL A 24 -0.45 -3.74 0.81
CA VAL A 24 0.62 -3.75 1.81
C VAL A 24 1.90 -4.11 1.09
N GLU A 25 2.87 -3.20 1.12
CA GLU A 25 4.18 -3.36 0.49
C GLU A 25 5.25 -3.45 1.58
N TYR A 26 6.21 -4.36 1.40
CA TYR A 26 7.32 -4.58 2.32
C TYR A 26 8.63 -4.34 1.59
N ASP A 27 9.36 -3.30 1.98
CA ASP A 27 10.73 -3.09 1.52
C ASP A 27 11.68 -4.02 2.28
N ALA A 28 12.28 -4.97 1.55
CA ALA A 28 13.19 -5.96 2.11
C ALA A 28 14.66 -5.59 1.86
N GLU A 29 15.44 -5.52 2.95
CA GLU A 29 16.91 -5.39 2.88
C GLU A 29 17.54 -6.78 3.03
N ILE A 30 18.38 -7.18 2.06
CA ILE A 30 18.97 -8.52 2.03
C ILE A 30 20.44 -8.44 2.43
N LEU A 31 20.79 -9.10 3.54
CA LEU A 31 22.17 -9.29 3.96
C LEU A 31 22.62 -10.73 3.65
N LYS A 32 23.69 -10.87 2.85
CA LYS A 32 24.27 -12.17 2.49
C LYS A 32 25.63 -12.32 3.16
N THR A 33 25.82 -13.42 3.89
CA THR A 33 27.09 -13.77 4.52
C THR A 33 27.45 -15.23 4.23
N ASN A 34 28.74 -15.53 4.19
CA ASN A 34 29.21 -16.90 3.97
C ASN A 34 28.88 -17.76 5.20
N PHE A 35 28.02 -18.76 5.03
CA PHE A 35 27.64 -19.66 6.10
C PHE A 35 28.56 -20.89 6.15
N ASN A 36 29.38 -20.99 7.19
CA ASN A 36 30.22 -22.18 7.42
C ASN A 36 29.54 -23.13 8.41
N ILE A 37 28.94 -24.19 7.89
CA ILE A 37 28.24 -25.22 8.66
C ILE A 37 29.11 -25.87 9.74
N LYS A 38 30.43 -26.04 9.50
CA LYS A 38 31.34 -26.69 10.44
C LYS A 38 31.49 -25.87 11.73
N HIS A 39 31.60 -24.55 11.59
CA HIS A 39 31.68 -23.64 12.75
C HIS A 39 30.36 -23.61 13.53
N TYR A 40 29.22 -23.65 12.84
CA TYR A 40 27.90 -23.72 13.45
C TYR A 40 27.69 -25.02 14.24
N LEU A 41 28.04 -26.17 13.67
CA LEU A 41 27.92 -27.49 14.32
C LEU A 41 28.87 -27.65 15.52
N MET A 42 30.09 -27.11 15.41
CA MET A 42 31.07 -27.11 16.49
C MET A 42 30.58 -26.31 17.71
N SER A 43 29.86 -25.21 17.49
CA SER A 43 29.22 -24.41 18.54
C SER A 43 28.11 -25.19 19.29
N LYS A 44 27.36 -26.05 18.58
CA LYS A 44 26.31 -26.90 19.19
C LYS A 44 26.81 -28.18 19.89
N LYS A 45 28.13 -28.45 19.91
CA LYS A 45 28.76 -29.64 20.54
C LYS A 45 28.23 -31.00 20.05
N ASP A 46 27.61 -31.06 18.87
CA ASP A 46 26.96 -32.27 18.36
C ASP A 46 27.90 -33.08 17.46
N LYS A 47 28.87 -33.77 18.08
CA LYS A 47 29.96 -34.46 17.36
C LYS A 47 29.51 -35.62 16.46
N LYS A 48 28.31 -36.16 16.69
CA LYS A 48 27.73 -37.25 15.88
C LYS A 48 27.23 -36.76 14.50
N LEU A 49 27.01 -35.46 14.36
CA LEU A 49 26.37 -34.84 13.20
C LEU A 49 27.39 -34.42 12.11
N ASP A 50 28.64 -34.14 12.48
CA ASP A 50 29.68 -33.64 11.55
C ASP A 50 29.98 -34.60 10.38
N SER A 51 29.96 -35.92 10.64
CA SER A 51 30.21 -36.95 9.63
C SER A 51 29.04 -37.16 8.65
N PHE A 52 27.80 -36.95 9.09
CA PHE A 52 26.61 -37.27 8.29
C PHE A 52 26.30 -36.18 7.25
N TRP A 53 26.62 -34.94 7.58
CA TRP A 53 26.23 -33.77 6.78
C TRP A 53 27.35 -33.18 5.92
N LYS A 54 28.52 -33.83 5.88
CA LYS A 54 29.72 -33.36 5.17
C LYS A 54 29.53 -33.16 3.66
N ASN A 55 28.56 -33.85 3.06
CA ASN A 55 28.27 -33.80 1.62
C ASN A 55 27.05 -32.92 1.26
N TYR A 56 26.51 -32.15 2.22
CA TYR A 56 25.32 -31.33 2.01
C TYR A 56 25.66 -29.84 2.03
N SER A 57 25.06 -29.10 1.09
CA SER A 57 25.14 -27.63 1.06
C SER A 57 24.05 -27.04 1.94
N PHE A 58 24.46 -26.22 2.92
CA PHE A 58 23.54 -25.55 3.84
C PHE A 58 23.47 -24.06 3.56
N SER A 59 22.26 -23.52 3.64
CA SER A 59 21.99 -22.09 3.64
C SER A 59 21.09 -21.76 4.82
N ARG A 60 21.33 -20.61 5.46
CA ARG A 60 20.52 -20.12 6.57
C ARG A 60 19.85 -18.82 6.15
N LEU A 61 18.52 -18.80 6.25
CA LEU A 61 17.70 -17.61 6.02
C LEU A 61 17.09 -17.16 7.35
N GLU A 62 17.30 -15.90 7.70
CA GLU A 62 16.66 -15.24 8.83
C GLU A 62 15.87 -14.05 8.31
N MET A 63 14.60 -13.95 8.70
CA MET A 63 13.70 -12.87 8.30
C MET A 63 13.12 -12.25 9.57
N TYR A 64 13.27 -10.94 9.70
CA TYR A 64 12.74 -10.17 10.83
C TYR A 64 12.39 -8.75 10.38
N PHE A 65 11.44 -8.13 11.06
CA PHE A 65 11.10 -6.72 10.81
C PHE A 65 12.21 -5.82 11.33
N LYS A 66 12.68 -4.89 10.49
CA LYS A 66 13.69 -3.88 10.85
C LYS A 66 13.23 -3.00 12.02
N SER A 67 11.94 -2.69 12.09
CA SER A 67 11.35 -1.92 13.17
C SER A 67 9.89 -2.35 13.39
N PRO A 68 9.32 -2.16 14.60
CA PRO A 68 7.95 -2.55 14.90
C PRO A 68 6.88 -1.57 14.37
N ARG A 69 7.24 -0.66 13.46
CA ARG A 69 6.35 0.39 12.94
C ARG A 69 6.20 0.24 11.43
N PHE A 70 5.01 0.52 10.93
CA PHE A 70 4.68 0.53 9.51
C PHE A 70 4.26 1.94 9.08
N VAL A 71 4.57 2.31 7.84
CA VAL A 71 4.09 3.56 7.23
C VAL A 71 2.74 3.27 6.59
N SER A 72 1.71 3.99 6.99
CA SER A 72 0.36 3.87 6.43
C SER A 72 0.04 5.09 5.58
N MET A 73 -0.37 4.86 4.33
CA MET A 73 -0.81 5.92 3.41
C MET A 73 -2.26 5.66 2.99
N ARG A 74 -3.12 6.66 3.15
CA ARG A 74 -4.51 6.61 2.69
C ARG A 74 -4.78 7.80 1.77
N ARG A 75 -5.44 7.55 0.65
CA ARG A 75 -5.96 8.60 -0.24
C ARG A 75 -7.40 8.92 0.18
N SER A 76 -7.65 10.17 0.54
CA SER A 76 -9.01 10.68 0.77
C SER A 76 -9.40 11.58 -0.40
N GLU A 77 -10.71 11.72 -0.64
CA GLU A 77 -11.22 12.71 -1.59
C GLU A 77 -10.77 14.12 -1.17
N LEU A 78 -10.24 14.88 -2.13
CA LEU A 78 -9.66 16.21 -1.86
C LEU A 78 -10.74 17.29 -1.71
N PHE A 79 -11.88 17.11 -2.39
CA PHE A 79 -13.02 18.02 -2.36
C PHE A 79 -14.32 17.21 -2.44
N GLY A 80 -15.13 17.31 -1.39
CA GLY A 80 -16.46 16.72 -1.36
C GLY A 80 -17.54 17.68 -1.86
N LEU A 81 -18.74 17.14 -2.14
CA LEU A 81 -19.93 17.97 -2.38
C LEU A 81 -20.24 18.91 -1.21
N THR A 82 -19.91 18.48 0.01
CA THR A 82 -20.02 19.29 1.22
C THR A 82 -19.15 20.54 1.15
N ASP A 83 -17.93 20.44 0.63
CA ASP A 83 -17.01 21.59 0.53
C ASP A 83 -17.47 22.56 -0.55
N PHE A 84 -18.04 22.04 -1.64
CA PHE A 84 -18.66 22.85 -2.67
C PHE A 84 -19.86 23.65 -2.12
N ILE A 85 -20.78 22.97 -1.43
CA ILE A 85 -21.97 23.61 -0.84
C ILE A 85 -21.56 24.62 0.24
N ALA A 86 -20.56 24.30 1.06
CA ALA A 86 -20.05 25.21 2.09
C ALA A 86 -19.46 26.49 1.48
N ASN A 87 -18.66 26.39 0.42
CA ASN A 87 -18.06 27.54 -0.25
C ASN A 87 -19.12 28.40 -0.98
N CYS A 88 -20.01 27.77 -1.75
CA CYS A 88 -21.09 28.49 -2.43
C CYS A 88 -22.06 29.13 -1.44
N GLY A 89 -22.53 28.38 -0.44
CA GLY A 89 -23.44 28.88 0.59
C GLY A 89 -22.82 29.99 1.44
N GLY A 90 -21.52 29.89 1.76
CA GLY A 90 -20.78 30.91 2.48
C GLY A 90 -20.70 32.23 1.70
N LEU A 91 -20.38 32.16 0.40
CA LEU A 91 -20.34 33.35 -0.47
C LEU A 91 -21.73 33.96 -0.67
N LEU A 92 -22.76 33.15 -0.94
CA LEU A 92 -24.13 33.62 -1.14
C LEU A 92 -24.72 34.22 0.15
N GLY A 93 -24.45 33.60 1.30
CA GLY A 93 -24.88 34.11 2.59
C GLY A 93 -24.16 35.42 2.97
N LEU A 94 -22.87 35.54 2.67
CA LEU A 94 -22.09 36.74 3.01
C LEU A 94 -22.44 37.93 2.12
N PHE A 95 -22.54 37.73 0.81
CA PHE A 95 -22.71 38.84 -0.15
C PHE A 95 -24.17 39.17 -0.46
N LEU A 96 -25.05 38.18 -0.51
CA LEU A 96 -26.47 38.37 -0.86
C LEU A 96 -27.41 38.26 0.35
N GLY A 97 -26.91 37.79 1.50
CA GLY A 97 -27.77 37.38 2.62
C GLY A 97 -28.67 36.19 2.26
N PHE A 98 -28.36 35.49 1.17
CA PHE A 98 -29.19 34.42 0.63
C PHE A 98 -28.96 33.13 1.41
N SER A 99 -30.04 32.46 1.80
CA SER A 99 -30.01 31.22 2.57
C SER A 99 -31.00 30.19 2.01
N PHE A 100 -30.97 28.97 2.57
CA PHE A 100 -31.92 27.92 2.19
C PHE A 100 -33.38 28.32 2.40
N LEU A 101 -33.68 29.10 3.45
CA LEU A 101 -35.03 29.61 3.70
C LEU A 101 -35.49 30.57 2.59
N SER A 102 -34.57 31.42 2.11
CA SER A 102 -34.82 32.33 0.99
C SER A 102 -35.13 31.58 -0.31
N LEU A 103 -34.49 30.42 -0.54
CA LEU A 103 -34.79 29.57 -1.70
C LEU A 103 -36.21 28.99 -1.64
N VAL A 104 -36.63 28.50 -0.46
CA VAL A 104 -37.99 27.95 -0.25
C VAL A 104 -39.06 29.01 -0.48
N GLU A 105 -38.82 30.23 -0.02
CA GLU A 105 -39.74 31.37 -0.22
C GLU A 105 -39.93 31.72 -1.70
N ILE A 106 -38.85 31.75 -2.48
CA ILE A 106 -38.92 31.99 -3.94
C ILE A 106 -39.74 30.90 -4.63
N ILE A 107 -39.51 29.63 -4.29
CA ILE A 107 -40.26 28.52 -4.89
C ILE A 107 -41.76 28.66 -4.56
N TYR A 108 -42.08 28.96 -3.30
CA TYR A 108 -43.47 29.16 -2.86
C TYR A 108 -44.17 30.23 -3.70
N PHE A 109 -43.54 31.39 -3.89
CA PHE A 109 -44.09 32.49 -4.70
C PHE A 109 -44.18 32.20 -6.20
N LEU A 110 -43.31 31.34 -6.74
CA LEU A 110 -43.37 30.94 -8.17
C LEU A 110 -44.43 29.88 -8.44
N THR A 111 -44.77 29.06 -7.44
CA THR A 111 -45.77 27.99 -7.57
C THR A 111 -47.19 28.42 -7.27
N LEU A 112 -47.38 29.62 -6.69
CA LEU A 112 -48.67 30.20 -6.32
C LEU A 112 -49.14 31.19 -7.40
#